data_AF-A0A950CGV7-F1
#
_entry.id   AF-A0A950CGV7-F1
#
_cell.length_a   1.000
_cell.length_b   1.000
_cell.length_c   1.000
_cell.angle_alpha   90.00
_cell.angle_beta   90.00
_cell.angle_gamma   90.00
#
_symmetry.space_group_name_H-M   'P 1'
#
loop_
_entity.id
_entity.type
_entity.pdbx_description
1 polymer ?
#
loop_
_entity_poly.entity_id
_entity_poly.type
_entity_poly.pdbx_seq_one_letter_code
_entity_poly.pdbx_strand_id
1 'polypeptide(L)' 'MYTQALDTQGKEPAPAPGGETSALAQRFQARVDAEEKVEPKDWMPEAYRQTLIRQISQHAHSEIVGMLPEGNW' A
#
# COMPACT_ATOMS: atom_id res chain seq x y z
N MET A 1 -24.44 -3.38 19.01
CA MET A 1 -23.21 -2.75 19.55
C MET A 1 -22.61 -1.88 18.45
N TYR A 2 -23.09 -0.64 18.35
CA TYR A 2 -22.69 0.35 17.33
C TYR A 2 -21.96 1.47 18.06
N THR A 3 -20.63 1.36 18.20
CA THR A 3 -19.81 2.43 18.82
C THR A 3 -18.49 2.69 18.09
N GLN A 4 -18.23 2.03 16.97
CA GLN A 4 -16.98 2.21 16.22
C GLN A 4 -17.07 3.23 15.07
N ALA A 5 -18.13 4.05 15.04
CA ALA A 5 -18.39 5.01 13.95
C ALA A 5 -18.03 6.47 14.31
N LEU A 6 -17.45 6.75 15.49
CA LEU A 6 -17.24 8.12 15.97
C LEU A 6 -15.77 8.61 15.99
N ASP A 7 -14.78 7.78 15.67
CA ASP A 7 -13.36 8.18 15.73
C ASP A 7 -12.73 8.62 14.40
N THR A 8 -13.52 8.85 13.35
CA THR A 8 -13.00 9.22 12.01
C THR A 8 -13.05 10.71 11.70
N GLN A 9 -13.52 11.56 12.62
CA GLN A 9 -13.47 13.00 12.43
C GLN A 9 -12.17 13.59 12.98
N GLY A 10 -11.27 13.96 12.07
CA GLY A 10 -10.18 14.90 12.38
C GLY A 10 -8.75 14.37 12.31
N LYS A 11 -8.52 13.13 11.86
CA LYS A 11 -7.16 12.73 11.48
C LYS A 11 -6.96 13.05 10.01
N GLU A 12 -6.60 14.31 9.74
CA GLU A 12 -5.89 14.62 8.50
C GLU A 12 -4.80 13.56 8.32
N PRO A 13 -4.67 12.95 7.13
CA PRO A 13 -3.60 11.99 6.91
C PRO A 13 -2.31 12.69 7.27
N ALA A 14 -1.63 12.18 8.30
CA ALA A 14 -0.38 12.75 8.79
C ALA A 14 0.51 13.02 7.57
N PRO A 15 1.14 14.21 7.47
CA PRO A 15 2.03 14.50 6.36
C PRO A 15 3.03 13.35 6.30
N ALA A 16 3.11 12.71 5.12
CA ALA A 16 3.97 11.57 4.91
C ALA A 16 5.36 11.87 5.49
N PRO A 17 5.93 11.01 6.35
CA PRO A 17 7.20 11.28 7.00
C PRO A 17 8.30 11.19 5.95
N GLY A 18 8.70 12.34 5.43
CA GLY A 18 9.74 12.47 4.41
C GLY A 18 9.36 13.60 3.47
N GLY A 19 10.16 14.67 3.44
CA GLY A 19 10.00 15.73 2.46
C GLY A 19 10.28 15.20 1.06
N GLU A 20 9.29 14.56 0.46
CA GLU A 20 9.33 14.20 -0.95
C GLU A 20 9.41 15.49 -1.74
N THR A 21 10.46 15.64 -2.55
CA THR A 21 10.54 16.77 -3.46
C THR A 21 9.34 16.66 -4.39
N SER A 22 8.47 17.67 -4.41
CA SER A 22 7.24 17.70 -5.22
C SER A 22 7.45 17.23 -6.67
N ALA A 23 8.63 17.48 -7.25
CA ALA A 23 9.01 17.01 -8.59
C ALA A 23 9.10 15.48 -8.74
N LEU A 24 9.63 14.75 -7.74
CA LEU A 24 9.71 13.27 -7.80
C LEU A 24 8.32 12.65 -7.71
N ALA A 25 7.49 13.15 -6.79
CA ALA A 25 6.10 12.72 -6.64
C ALA A 25 5.28 12.98 -7.92
N GLN A 26 5.43 14.15 -8.55
CA GLN A 26 4.79 14.45 -9.83
C GLN A 26 5.26 13.53 -10.96
N ARG A 27 6.56 13.22 -11.04
CA ARG A 27 7.09 12.27 -12.03
C ARG A 27 6.51 10.87 -11.82
N PHE A 28 6.39 10.42 -10.58
CA PHE A 28 5.76 9.14 -10.26
C PHE A 28 4.29 9.14 -10.67
N GLN A 29 3.54 10.19 -10.33
CA GLN A 29 2.13 10.31 -10.72
C GLN A 29 1.95 10.29 -12.24
N ALA A 30 2.78 11.02 -12.98
CA ALA A 30 2.73 11.02 -14.44
C ALA A 30 2.97 9.62 -15.05
N ARG A 31 3.83 8.81 -14.44
CA ARG A 31 4.02 7.40 -14.86
C ARG A 31 2.78 6.55 -14.59
N VAL A 32 2.17 6.72 -13.42
CA VAL A 32 0.94 6.02 -13.06
C VAL A 32 -0.21 6.38 -14.01
N ASP A 33 -0.37 7.68 -14.30
CA ASP A 33 -1.40 8.18 -15.22
C ASP A 33 -1.19 7.70 -16.66
N ALA A 34 0.07 7.44 -17.04
CA ALA A 34 0.44 6.84 -18.33
C ALA A 34 0.35 5.31 -18.35
N GLU A 35 -0.13 4.67 -17.27
CA GLU A 35 -0.21 3.22 -17.10
C GLU A 35 1.16 2.51 -17.25
N GLU A 36 2.25 3.23 -16.98
CA GLU A 36 3.59 2.66 -17.01
C GLU A 36 3.82 1.75 -15.80
N LYS A 37 4.53 0.63 -16.02
CA LYS A 37 4.92 -0.28 -14.95
C LYS A 37 5.97 0.38 -14.05
N VAL A 38 5.77 0.27 -12.74
CA VAL A 38 6.74 0.68 -11.72
C VAL A 38 7.61 -0.51 -11.36
N GLU A 39 8.90 -0.42 -11.65
CA GLU A 39 9.86 -1.51 -11.41
C GLU A 39 10.50 -1.40 -10.01
N PRO A 40 11.07 -2.49 -9.45
CA PRO A 40 11.58 -2.49 -8.06
C PRO A 40 12.67 -1.45 -7.77
N LYS A 41 13.46 -1.09 -8.79
CA LYS A 41 14.55 -0.10 -8.70
C LYS A 41 14.09 1.34 -8.94
N ASP A 42 12.85 1.53 -9.41
CA ASP A 42 12.32 2.87 -9.58
C ASP A 42 12.11 3.54 -8.23
N TRP A 43 12.29 4.86 -8.23
CA TRP A 43 11.83 5.68 -7.12
C TRP A 43 10.30 5.64 -7.05
N MET A 44 9.76 5.52 -5.84
CA MET A 44 8.33 5.56 -5.55
C MET A 44 8.12 6.13 -4.15
N PRO A 45 6.95 6.71 -3.84
CA PRO A 45 6.65 7.20 -2.50
C PRO A 45 6.78 6.10 -1.44
N GLU A 46 7.29 6.45 -0.26
CA GLU A 46 7.56 5.44 0.78
C GLU A 46 6.27 4.78 1.28
N ALA A 47 5.20 5.56 1.45
CA ALA A 47 3.89 5.05 1.83
C ALA A 47 3.32 4.06 0.79
N TYR A 48 3.59 4.30 -0.50
CA TYR A 48 3.21 3.40 -1.59
C TYR A 48 3.95 2.07 -1.48
N ARG A 49 5.28 2.11 -1.30
CA ARG A 49 6.12 0.92 -1.11
C ARG A 49 5.65 0.07 0.09
N GLN A 50 5.44 0.70 1.25
CA GLN A 50 5.01 0.01 2.46
C GLN A 50 3.63 -0.64 2.29
N THR A 51 2.72 0.01 1.57
CA THR A 51 1.40 -0.56 1.27
C THR A 51 1.51 -1.79 0.38
N LEU A 52 2.35 -1.75 -0.67
CA LEU A 52 2.59 -2.92 -1.52
C LEU A 52 3.25 -4.07 -0.77
N ILE A 53 4.25 -3.79 0.08
CA ILE A 53 4.86 -4.81 0.93
C ILE A 53 3.79 -5.51 1.76
N ARG A 54 2.90 -4.74 2.40
CA ARG A 54 1.80 -5.30 3.18
C ARG A 54 0.87 -6.15 2.31
N GLN A 55 0.42 -5.66 1.17
CA GLN A 55 -0.52 -6.38 0.32
C GLN A 55 0.07 -7.66 -0.27
N ILE A 56 1.26 -7.58 -0.85
CA ILE A 56 1.94 -8.73 -1.47
C ILE A 56 2.28 -9.77 -0.40
N SER A 57 2.74 -9.33 0.77
CA SER A 57 3.00 -10.24 1.89
C SER A 57 1.71 -10.94 2.29
N GLN A 58 0.62 -10.21 2.54
CA GLN A 58 -0.65 -10.83 2.95
C GLN A 58 -1.20 -11.79 1.88
N HIS A 59 -1.06 -11.44 0.60
CA HIS A 59 -1.39 -12.33 -0.50
C HIS A 59 -0.60 -13.64 -0.41
N ALA A 60 0.73 -13.57 -0.24
CA ALA A 60 1.56 -14.76 -0.06
C ALA A 60 1.19 -15.57 1.20
N HIS A 61 0.84 -14.91 2.32
CA HIS A 61 0.36 -15.61 3.51
C HIS A 61 -0.96 -16.33 3.24
N SER A 62 -1.87 -15.73 2.46
CA SER A 62 -3.14 -16.36 2.08
C SER A 62 -2.93 -17.63 1.27
N GLU A 63 -1.97 -17.66 0.34
CA GLU A 63 -1.62 -18.88 -0.42
C GLU A 63 -1.14 -20.00 0.51
N ILE A 64 -0.30 -19.68 1.51
CA ILE A 64 0.19 -20.68 2.48
C ILE A 64 -0.95 -21.18 3.37
N VAL A 65 -1.74 -20.27 3.93
CA VAL A 65 -2.85 -20.62 4.84
C VAL A 65 -3.96 -21.36 4.09
N GLY A 66 -4.15 -21.10 2.80
CA GLY A 66 -5.11 -21.78 1.94
C GLY A 66 -4.86 -23.29 1.81
N MET A 67 -3.61 -23.74 1.98
CA MET A 67 -3.27 -25.16 1.95
C MET A 67 -3.72 -25.92 3.21
N LEU A 68 -3.95 -25.23 4.35
CA LEU A 68 -4.36 -25.87 5.59
C LEU A 68 -5.72 -26.61 5.47
N PRO A 69 -6.79 -26.00 4.94
CA PRO A 69 -8.05 -26.72 4.72
C PRO A 69 -7.94 -27.79 3.63
N GLU A 70 -7.08 -27.61 2.62
CA GLU A 70 -6.85 -28.62 1.58
C GLU A 70 -6.25 -29.91 2.16
N GLY A 71 -5.32 -29.81 3.11
CA GLY A 71 -4.72 -30.97 3.77
C GLY A 71 -5.65 -31.74 4.71
N ASN A 72 -6.85 -31.24 4.97
CA ASN A 72 -7.86 -31.94 5.78
C ASN A 72 -8.72 -32.92 4.95
N TRP A 73 -8.57 -32.92 3.62
CA TRP A 73 -9.23 -33.85 2.71
C TRP A 73 -8.27 -34.92 2.20
#